data_AF-A0A015J777-F1
#
_entry.id   AF-A0A015J777-F1
#
_cell.length_a   1.000
_cell.length_b   1.000
_cell.length_c   1.000
_cell.angle_alpha   90.00
_cell.angle_beta   90.00
_cell.angle_gamma   90.00
#
_symmetry.space_group_name_H-M   'P 1'
#
loop_
_entity.id
_entity.type
_entity.pdbx_description
1 polymer ?
#
loop_
_entity_poly.entity_id
_entity_poly.type
_entity_poly.pdbx_seq_one_letter_code
_entity_poly.pdbx_strand_id
1 'polypeptide(L)'
;MHKTPYVCTVRASSQQREKFSAQCKVADIPDKMVILDVRTQWNSTFDMLVRARELKEECLVEIELILKSFSKATKQICAETYPTIAYVIPYYNILLSRLEDFQDSPGCCKEGKEAASNAIRKLLEYYDKTDTSIYTISLVLDPRLKIQYMKDQKWDKRWIESARKKMLEIYKGKYAPIEINNINNEYDSSDEDLITHISKR
;
A
#
# COMPACT_ATOMS: atom_id res chain seq x y z
N MET A 1 9.16 8.32 -25.73
CA MET A 1 8.12 8.27 -24.66
C MET A 1 7.33 9.57 -24.69
N HIS A 2 6.21 9.58 -25.41
CA HIS A 2 5.39 10.77 -25.61
C HIS A 2 4.59 11.10 -24.34
N LYS A 3 4.66 12.37 -23.93
CA LYS A 3 3.67 13.01 -23.03
C LYS A 3 2.29 12.67 -23.58
N THR A 4 1.33 12.31 -22.74
CA THR A 4 -0.10 12.23 -23.07
C THR A 4 -0.60 13.63 -23.42
N PRO A 5 -0.60 14.05 -24.70
CA PRO A 5 -0.80 15.47 -25.06
C PRO A 5 -2.26 15.87 -24.88
N TYR A 6 -3.17 14.88 -24.98
CA TYR A 6 -4.58 15.09 -25.16
C TYR A 6 -5.28 15.71 -23.94
N VAL A 7 -4.96 15.25 -22.73
CA VAL A 7 -5.53 15.80 -21.49
C VAL A 7 -5.05 17.24 -21.26
N CYS A 8 -3.77 17.50 -21.53
CA CYS A 8 -3.20 18.84 -21.47
C CYS A 8 -3.82 19.77 -22.52
N THR A 9 -4.09 19.29 -23.74
CA THR A 9 -4.74 20.10 -24.79
C THR A 9 -6.19 20.46 -24.44
N VAL A 10 -6.95 19.53 -23.82
CA VAL A 10 -8.32 19.79 -23.35
C VAL A 10 -8.35 20.87 -22.28
N ARG A 11 -7.36 20.87 -21.39
CA ARG A 11 -7.23 21.94 -20.39
C ARG A 11 -6.62 23.21 -20.96
N ALA A 12 -5.87 23.21 -22.06
CA ALA A 12 -5.26 24.43 -22.58
C ALA A 12 -6.21 25.22 -23.51
N SER A 13 -7.05 24.53 -24.27
CA SER A 13 -7.96 25.16 -25.24
C SER A 13 -9.25 25.67 -24.59
N SER A 14 -9.56 26.96 -24.75
CA SER A 14 -10.83 27.56 -24.31
C SER A 14 -12.05 26.84 -24.90
N GLN A 15 -11.99 26.49 -26.19
CA GLN A 15 -13.06 25.76 -26.88
C GLN A 15 -13.28 24.36 -26.31
N GLN A 16 -12.22 23.64 -25.95
CA GLN A 16 -12.37 22.30 -25.35
C GLN A 16 -12.85 22.38 -23.90
N ARG A 17 -12.46 23.42 -23.14
CA ARG A 17 -13.03 23.70 -21.81
C ARG A 17 -14.52 23.98 -21.87
N GLU A 18 -14.97 24.82 -22.80
CA GLU A 18 -16.39 25.13 -22.98
C GLU A 18 -17.21 23.88 -23.34
N LYS A 19 -16.68 23.02 -24.22
CA LYS A 19 -17.31 21.74 -24.56
C LYS A 19 -17.46 20.83 -23.34
N PHE A 20 -16.42 20.72 -22.50
CA PHE A 20 -16.47 19.91 -21.28
C PHE A 20 -17.42 20.52 -20.23
N SER A 21 -17.42 21.83 -20.08
CA SER A 21 -18.36 22.55 -19.20
C SER A 21 -19.81 22.35 -19.65
N ALA A 22 -20.07 22.38 -20.95
CA ALA A 22 -21.39 22.06 -21.50
C ALA A 22 -21.84 20.64 -21.15
N GLN A 23 -20.93 19.65 -21.21
CA GLN A 23 -21.23 18.28 -20.76
C GLN A 23 -21.54 18.20 -19.26
N CYS A 24 -20.82 18.95 -18.42
CA CYS A 24 -21.11 19.04 -16.99
C CYS A 24 -22.53 19.58 -16.74
N LYS A 25 -22.95 20.61 -17.49
CA LYS A 25 -24.31 21.17 -17.44
C LYS A 25 -25.37 20.15 -17.88
N VAL A 26 -25.11 19.38 -18.93
CA VAL A 26 -26.01 18.32 -19.40
C VAL A 26 -26.15 17.19 -18.38
N ALA A 27 -25.06 16.84 -17.71
CA ALA A 27 -25.04 15.82 -16.66
C ALA A 27 -25.60 16.30 -15.30
N ASP A 28 -25.97 17.58 -15.18
CA ASP A 28 -26.40 18.24 -13.93
C ASP A 28 -25.37 18.13 -12.80
N ILE A 29 -24.09 18.31 -13.13
CA ILE A 29 -22.98 18.31 -12.17
C ILE A 29 -22.28 19.68 -12.11
N PRO A 30 -21.63 20.02 -10.97
CA PRO A 30 -20.82 21.23 -10.88
C PRO A 30 -19.77 21.29 -11.99
N ASP A 31 -19.52 22.50 -12.49
CA ASP A 31 -18.51 22.73 -13.53
C ASP A 31 -17.14 22.22 -13.06
N LYS A 32 -16.66 21.19 -13.74
CA LYS A 32 -15.44 20.46 -13.40
C LYS A 32 -14.50 20.46 -14.60
N MET A 33 -13.25 20.09 -14.35
CA MET A 33 -12.23 19.93 -15.38
C MET A 33 -11.70 18.51 -15.40
N VAL A 34 -11.24 18.06 -16.58
CA VAL A 34 -10.54 16.77 -16.74
C VAL A 34 -9.33 16.73 -15.83
N ILE A 35 -9.14 15.64 -15.09
CA ILE A 35 -8.03 15.47 -14.16
C ILE A 35 -6.73 15.31 -14.94
N LEU A 36 -5.68 16.02 -14.53
CA LEU A 36 -4.37 15.88 -15.14
C LEU A 36 -3.74 14.55 -14.73
N ASP A 37 -3.11 13.90 -15.69
CA ASP A 37 -2.29 12.73 -15.39
C ASP A 37 -1.04 13.16 -14.61
N VAL A 38 -0.90 12.63 -13.39
CA VAL A 38 0.24 12.93 -12.52
C VAL A 38 1.23 11.79 -12.64
N ARG A 39 2.32 12.04 -13.36
CA ARG A 39 3.34 11.03 -13.66
C ARG A 39 3.91 10.34 -12.41
N THR A 40 3.96 11.05 -11.29
CA THR A 40 4.53 10.57 -10.03
C THR A 40 3.49 9.93 -9.10
N GLN A 41 2.19 10.04 -9.41
CA GLN A 41 1.11 9.51 -8.58
C GLN A 41 0.07 8.78 -9.44
N TRP A 42 0.04 7.47 -9.30
CA TRP A 42 -0.80 6.53 -10.05
C TRP A 42 -2.31 6.66 -9.76
N ASN A 43 -2.69 7.62 -8.91
CA ASN A 43 -4.08 7.91 -8.55
C ASN A 43 -4.81 8.73 -9.61
N SER A 44 -4.09 9.42 -10.52
CA SER A 44 -4.69 10.26 -11.56
C SER A 44 -5.68 9.50 -12.43
N THR A 45 -5.34 8.26 -12.84
CA THR A 45 -6.21 7.40 -13.64
C THR A 45 -7.47 7.00 -12.86
N PHE A 46 -7.33 6.64 -11.58
CA PHE A 46 -8.48 6.35 -10.72
C PHE A 46 -9.40 7.56 -10.59
N ASP A 47 -8.84 8.72 -10.27
CA ASP A 47 -9.61 9.94 -10.08
C ASP A 47 -10.32 10.34 -11.40
N MET A 48 -9.67 10.11 -12.56
CA MET A 48 -10.24 10.38 -13.87
C MET A 48 -11.45 9.48 -14.18
N LEU A 49 -11.38 8.19 -13.81
CA LEU A 49 -12.50 7.26 -13.96
C LEU A 49 -13.66 7.60 -13.02
N VAL A 50 -13.37 7.97 -11.77
CA VAL A 50 -14.40 8.46 -10.84
C VAL A 50 -15.13 9.67 -11.43
N ARG A 51 -14.41 10.58 -12.07
CA ARG A 51 -15.01 11.73 -12.79
C ARG A 51 -15.84 11.30 -14.00
N ALA A 52 -15.38 10.33 -14.78
CA ALA A 52 -16.14 9.80 -15.91
C ALA A 52 -17.47 9.17 -15.47
N ARG A 53 -17.48 8.51 -14.29
CA ARG A 53 -18.73 8.02 -13.70
C ARG A 53 -19.67 9.14 -13.25
N GLU A 54 -19.15 10.26 -12.73
CA GLU A 54 -19.98 11.45 -12.45
C GLU A 54 -20.68 11.99 -13.71
N LEU A 55 -20.08 11.77 -14.89
CA LEU A 55 -20.65 12.09 -16.21
C LEU A 55 -21.55 10.97 -16.78
N LYS A 56 -21.90 9.96 -15.96
CA LYS A 56 -22.80 8.83 -16.29
C LYS A 56 -22.29 7.88 -17.39
N GLU A 57 -21.00 7.64 -17.50
CA GLU A 57 -20.50 6.51 -18.30
C GLU A 57 -20.64 5.18 -17.51
N GLU A 58 -21.57 4.32 -17.93
CA GLU A 58 -21.94 3.07 -17.23
C GLU A 58 -20.86 1.96 -17.32
N CYS A 59 -19.88 2.10 -18.21
CA CYS A 59 -18.94 1.02 -18.58
C CYS A 59 -17.71 0.85 -17.66
N LEU A 60 -17.55 1.64 -16.58
CA LEU A 60 -16.27 1.75 -15.86
C LEU A 60 -16.28 1.31 -14.39
N VAL A 61 -17.41 0.80 -13.90
CA VAL A 61 -17.61 0.51 -12.46
C VAL A 61 -16.64 -0.56 -11.92
N GLU A 62 -16.36 -1.60 -12.71
CA GLU A 62 -15.49 -2.71 -12.31
C GLU A 62 -14.03 -2.28 -12.14
N ILE A 63 -13.51 -1.55 -13.13
CA ILE A 63 -12.13 -1.03 -13.12
C ILE A 63 -11.95 0.00 -12.01
N GLU A 64 -12.97 0.82 -11.76
CA GLU A 64 -12.95 1.77 -10.65
C GLU A 64 -12.82 1.05 -9.29
N LEU A 65 -13.52 -0.07 -9.08
CA LEU A 65 -13.47 -0.81 -7.82
C LEU A 65 -12.07 -1.38 -7.52
N ILE A 66 -11.41 -1.91 -8.56
CA ILE A 66 -10.03 -2.38 -8.48
C ILE A 66 -9.11 -1.20 -8.11
N LEU A 67 -9.15 -0.13 -8.91
CA LEU A 67 -8.26 1.02 -8.72
C LEU A 67 -8.48 1.76 -7.40
N LYS A 68 -9.71 1.75 -6.87
CA LYS A 68 -10.03 2.30 -5.55
C LYS A 68 -9.24 1.59 -4.44
N SER A 69 -9.08 0.28 -4.54
CA SER A 69 -8.31 -0.50 -3.56
C SER A 69 -6.84 -0.09 -3.59
N PHE A 70 -6.26 0.05 -4.78
CA PHE A 70 -4.89 0.54 -4.98
C PHE A 70 -4.70 1.95 -4.44
N SER A 71 -5.63 2.86 -4.75
CA SER A 71 -5.56 4.24 -4.26
C SER A 71 -5.60 4.30 -2.73
N LYS A 72 -6.47 3.51 -2.10
CA LYS A 72 -6.56 3.44 -0.63
C LYS A 72 -5.28 2.87 -0.01
N ALA A 73 -4.76 1.77 -0.54
CA ALA A 73 -3.52 1.18 -0.05
C ALA A 73 -2.33 2.16 -0.17
N THR A 74 -2.23 2.85 -1.31
CA THR A 74 -1.14 3.81 -1.57
C THR A 74 -1.20 5.00 -0.61
N LYS A 75 -2.39 5.58 -0.40
CA LYS A 75 -2.59 6.68 0.56
C LYS A 75 -2.17 6.29 1.98
N GLN A 76 -2.37 5.03 2.36
CA GLN A 76 -1.98 4.52 3.68
C GLN A 76 -0.48 4.24 3.79
N ILE A 77 0.15 3.70 2.75
CA ILE A 77 1.60 3.41 2.76
C ILE A 77 2.43 4.70 2.65
N CYS A 78 1.94 5.69 1.92
CA CYS A 78 2.57 7.00 1.77
C CYS A 78 2.27 7.96 2.93
N ALA A 79 1.61 7.50 4.00
CA ALA A 79 1.40 8.32 5.19
C ALA A 79 2.74 8.54 5.92
N GLU A 80 3.04 9.78 6.27
CA GLU A 80 4.30 10.15 6.94
C GLU A 80 4.19 10.14 8.46
N THR A 81 2.97 10.00 9.00
CA THR A 81 2.70 10.13 10.45
C THR A 81 3.17 8.93 11.27
N TYR A 82 3.41 7.77 10.64
CA TYR A 82 3.84 6.54 11.32
C TYR A 82 4.71 5.68 10.38
N PRO A 83 5.58 4.81 10.92
CA PRO A 83 6.31 3.85 10.10
C PRO A 83 5.36 2.93 9.33
N THR A 84 5.33 3.06 8.01
CA THR A 84 4.42 2.29 7.13
C THR A 84 5.05 1.01 6.59
N ILE A 85 6.36 0.85 6.72
CA ILE A 85 7.12 -0.25 6.12
C ILE A 85 6.67 -1.64 6.59
N ALA A 86 6.22 -1.78 7.84
CA ALA A 86 5.68 -3.03 8.39
C ALA A 86 4.39 -3.48 7.68
N TYR A 87 3.64 -2.54 7.10
CA TYR A 87 2.37 -2.82 6.43
C TYR A 87 2.52 -3.16 4.95
N VAL A 88 3.71 -2.99 4.36
CA VAL A 88 3.93 -3.22 2.93
C VAL A 88 3.53 -4.63 2.52
N ILE A 89 4.02 -5.66 3.23
CA ILE A 89 3.66 -7.05 2.93
C ILE A 89 2.17 -7.33 3.15
N PRO A 90 1.55 -6.95 4.30
CA PRO A 90 0.11 -7.03 4.48
C PRO A 90 -0.70 -6.40 3.33
N TYR A 91 -0.33 -5.20 2.88
CA TYR A 91 -1.04 -4.53 1.79
C TYR A 91 -0.89 -5.26 0.46
N TYR A 92 0.29 -5.79 0.13
CA TYR A 92 0.46 -6.63 -1.06
C TYR A 92 -0.47 -7.84 -1.03
N ASN A 93 -0.50 -8.57 0.10
CA ASN A 93 -1.36 -9.74 0.23
C ASN A 93 -2.85 -9.37 0.09
N ILE A 94 -3.30 -8.29 0.74
CA ILE A 94 -4.68 -7.80 0.63
C ILE A 94 -5.03 -7.44 -0.82
N LEU A 95 -4.11 -6.77 -1.53
CA LEU A 95 -4.35 -6.38 -2.92
C LEU A 95 -4.39 -7.59 -3.86
N LEU A 96 -3.51 -8.57 -3.65
CA LEU A 96 -3.51 -9.83 -4.42
C LEU A 96 -4.81 -10.60 -4.20
N SER A 97 -5.21 -10.85 -2.94
CA SER A 97 -6.45 -11.57 -2.65
C SER A 97 -7.68 -10.87 -3.25
N ARG A 98 -7.75 -9.53 -3.20
CA ARG A 98 -8.85 -8.80 -3.84
C ARG A 98 -8.89 -8.95 -5.36
N LEU A 99 -7.74 -9.07 -6.01
CA LEU A 99 -7.66 -9.28 -7.45
C LEU A 99 -8.03 -10.71 -7.83
N GLU A 100 -7.62 -11.69 -7.02
CA GLU A 100 -8.02 -13.10 -7.15
C GLU A 100 -9.53 -13.25 -6.97
N ASP A 101 -10.11 -12.70 -5.90
CA ASP A 101 -11.55 -12.68 -5.64
C ASP A 101 -12.32 -12.03 -6.81
N PHE A 102 -11.75 -10.99 -7.43
CA PHE A 102 -12.34 -10.31 -8.58
C PHE A 102 -12.31 -11.19 -9.85
N GLN A 103 -11.27 -12.01 -10.05
CA GLN A 103 -11.20 -12.94 -11.18
C GLN A 103 -12.23 -14.08 -11.06
N ASP A 104 -12.43 -14.57 -9.85
CA ASP A 104 -13.36 -15.67 -9.53
C ASP A 104 -14.83 -15.23 -9.53
N SER A 105 -15.08 -13.91 -9.44
CA SER A 105 -16.44 -13.36 -9.43
C SER A 105 -17.19 -13.65 -10.77
N PRO A 106 -18.35 -14.34 -10.73
CA PRO A 106 -19.17 -14.59 -11.90
C PRO A 106 -19.95 -13.32 -12.27
N GLY A 107 -19.39 -12.53 -13.19
CA GLY A 107 -20.00 -11.28 -13.65
C GLY A 107 -19.04 -10.31 -14.32
N CYS A 108 -17.72 -10.46 -14.08
CA CYS A 108 -16.73 -9.52 -14.60
C CYS A 108 -16.56 -9.64 -16.13
N CYS A 109 -16.45 -8.50 -16.81
CA CYS A 109 -16.14 -8.43 -18.24
C CYS A 109 -14.77 -9.08 -18.57
N LYS A 110 -14.60 -9.52 -19.82
CA LYS A 110 -13.34 -10.16 -20.26
C LYS A 110 -12.15 -9.22 -20.10
N GLU A 111 -12.37 -7.95 -20.40
CA GLU A 111 -11.41 -6.86 -20.32
C GLU A 111 -11.00 -6.60 -18.85
N GLY A 112 -11.97 -6.65 -17.93
CA GLY A 112 -11.73 -6.51 -16.49
C GLY A 112 -10.90 -7.66 -15.93
N LYS A 113 -11.19 -8.91 -16.34
CA LYS A 113 -10.40 -10.08 -15.94
C LYS A 113 -8.97 -10.02 -16.47
N GLU A 114 -8.79 -9.61 -17.73
CA GLU A 114 -7.46 -9.42 -18.32
C GLU A 114 -6.68 -8.29 -17.61
N ALA A 115 -7.35 -7.18 -17.29
CA ALA A 115 -6.74 -6.10 -16.51
C ALA A 115 -6.31 -6.58 -15.12
N ALA A 116 -7.14 -7.37 -14.43
CA ALA A 116 -6.80 -7.98 -13.15
C ALA A 116 -5.60 -8.93 -13.27
N SER A 117 -5.55 -9.79 -14.30
CA SER A 117 -4.39 -10.68 -14.55
C SER A 117 -3.09 -9.90 -14.72
N ASN A 118 -3.14 -8.82 -15.49
CA ASN A 118 -1.98 -7.95 -15.69
C ASN A 118 -1.57 -7.23 -14.41
N ALA A 119 -2.54 -6.81 -13.59
CA ALA A 119 -2.27 -6.22 -12.28
C ALA A 119 -1.62 -7.24 -11.33
N ILE A 120 -2.16 -8.46 -11.18
CA ILE A 120 -1.59 -9.53 -10.36
C ILE A 120 -0.14 -9.81 -10.79
N ARG A 121 0.08 -10.01 -12.08
CA ARG A 121 1.43 -10.26 -12.63
C ARG A 121 2.40 -9.14 -12.27
N LYS A 122 1.97 -7.89 -12.37
CA LYS A 122 2.82 -6.75 -12.03
C LYS A 122 3.06 -6.64 -10.52
N LEU A 123 2.06 -6.94 -9.70
CA LEU A 123 2.20 -6.96 -8.24
C LEU A 123 3.18 -8.04 -7.81
N LEU A 124 3.08 -9.25 -8.35
CA LEU A 124 4.01 -10.35 -8.05
C LEU A 124 5.45 -9.98 -8.43
N GLU A 125 5.66 -9.30 -9.56
CA GLU A 125 6.99 -8.82 -9.97
C GLU A 125 7.61 -7.84 -8.95
N TYR A 126 6.81 -6.94 -8.36
CA TYR A 126 7.30 -6.02 -7.32
C TYR A 126 7.36 -6.69 -5.94
N TYR A 127 6.48 -7.65 -5.68
CA TYR A 127 6.47 -8.43 -4.46
C TYR A 127 7.76 -9.24 -4.31
N ASP A 128 8.22 -9.88 -5.39
CA ASP A 128 9.49 -10.60 -5.42
C ASP A 128 10.69 -9.67 -5.10
N LYS A 129 10.67 -8.43 -5.63
CA LYS A 129 11.66 -7.40 -5.30
C LYS A 129 11.58 -6.93 -3.84
N THR A 130 10.47 -7.16 -3.15
CA THR A 130 10.29 -6.84 -1.73
C THR A 130 10.66 -8.00 -0.79
N ASP A 131 11.20 -9.14 -1.27
CA ASP A 131 11.81 -10.19 -0.42
C ASP A 131 13.16 -9.75 0.22
N THR A 132 13.34 -8.44 0.41
CA THR A 132 14.42 -7.90 1.22
C THR A 132 14.10 -8.14 2.70
N SER A 133 15.10 -8.58 3.47
CA SER A 133 14.99 -8.84 4.92
C SER A 133 14.37 -7.68 5.71
N ILE A 134 14.52 -6.45 5.24
CA ILE A 134 13.98 -5.22 5.85
C ILE A 134 12.47 -5.28 6.05
N TYR A 135 11.69 -5.69 5.03
CA TYR A 135 10.22 -5.71 5.13
C TYR A 135 9.75 -6.78 6.11
N THR A 136 10.33 -7.98 6.01
CA THR A 136 10.02 -9.11 6.91
C THR A 136 10.37 -8.78 8.36
N ILE A 137 11.52 -8.14 8.60
CA ILE A 137 11.94 -7.77 9.96
C ILE A 137 11.06 -6.66 10.50
N SER A 138 10.74 -5.65 9.68
CA SER A 138 9.82 -4.57 10.07
C SER A 138 8.45 -5.11 10.49
N LEU A 139 7.94 -6.10 9.75
CA LEU A 139 6.70 -6.80 10.10
C LEU A 139 6.79 -7.53 11.45
N VAL A 140 7.89 -8.23 11.70
CA VAL A 140 8.11 -8.98 12.96
C VAL A 140 8.30 -8.05 14.16
N LEU A 141 8.97 -6.90 13.96
CA LEU A 141 9.22 -5.91 15.01
C LEU A 141 7.97 -5.09 15.36
N ASP A 142 7.01 -4.93 14.45
CA ASP A 142 5.77 -4.20 14.76
C ASP A 142 4.95 -4.95 15.82
N PRO A 143 4.74 -4.35 17.01
CA PRO A 143 4.04 -5.04 18.10
C PRO A 143 2.59 -5.41 17.79
N ARG A 144 1.97 -4.77 16.79
CA ARG A 144 0.59 -4.97 16.38
C ARG A 144 0.42 -6.15 15.43
N LEU A 145 1.49 -6.51 14.69
CA LEU A 145 1.48 -7.59 13.71
C LEU A 145 2.21 -8.81 14.26
N LYS A 146 3.51 -8.64 14.57
CA LYS A 146 4.41 -9.70 15.06
C LYS A 146 4.38 -10.94 14.13
N ILE A 147 4.99 -12.01 14.61
CA ILE A 147 4.86 -13.35 13.99
C ILE A 147 3.42 -13.88 14.09
N GLN A 148 2.61 -13.36 15.01
CA GLN A 148 1.23 -13.79 15.18
C GLN A 148 0.39 -13.52 13.93
N TYR A 149 0.55 -12.34 13.32
CA TYR A 149 -0.09 -12.02 12.04
C TYR A 149 0.19 -13.07 10.96
N MET A 150 1.45 -13.54 10.82
CA MET A 150 1.81 -14.56 9.83
C MET A 150 1.12 -15.90 10.10
N LYS A 151 0.93 -16.26 11.38
CA LYS A 151 0.18 -17.46 11.78
C LYS A 151 -1.31 -17.32 11.49
N ASP A 152 -1.89 -16.15 11.79
CA ASP A 152 -3.31 -15.87 11.58
C ASP A 152 -3.66 -15.88 10.09
N GLN A 153 -2.75 -15.37 9.25
CA GLN A 153 -2.83 -15.43 7.78
C GLN A 153 -2.45 -16.82 7.21
N LYS A 154 -2.19 -17.82 8.06
CA LYS A 154 -1.88 -19.21 7.68
C LYS A 154 -0.70 -19.33 6.71
N TRP A 155 0.33 -18.51 6.87
CA TRP A 155 1.53 -18.60 6.05
C TRP A 155 2.24 -19.94 6.28
N ASP A 156 2.97 -20.41 5.26
CA ASP A 156 3.80 -21.60 5.38
C ASP A 156 4.79 -21.43 6.54
N LYS A 157 4.90 -22.47 7.37
CA LYS A 157 5.82 -22.53 8.51
C LYS A 157 7.26 -22.24 8.10
N ARG A 158 7.66 -22.60 6.87
CA ARG A 158 8.99 -22.30 6.33
C ARG A 158 9.28 -20.80 6.27
N TRP A 159 8.29 -19.99 5.87
CA TRP A 159 8.43 -18.53 5.83
C TRP A 159 8.50 -17.92 7.22
N ILE A 160 7.71 -18.43 8.17
CA ILE A 160 7.74 -18.00 9.57
C ILE A 160 9.11 -18.28 10.19
N GLU A 161 9.67 -19.47 9.95
CA GLU A 161 10.98 -19.84 10.46
C GLU A 161 12.10 -19.03 9.80
N SER A 162 12.01 -18.81 8.49
CA SER A 162 12.94 -17.93 7.76
C SER A 162 12.95 -16.51 8.32
N ALA A 163 11.77 -15.94 8.61
CA ALA A 163 11.63 -14.62 9.22
C ALA A 163 12.28 -14.57 10.61
N ARG A 164 12.05 -15.58 11.45
CA ARG A 164 12.70 -15.71 12.78
C ARG A 164 14.22 -15.79 12.65
N LYS A 165 14.72 -16.63 11.75
CA LYS A 165 16.16 -16.81 11.54
C LYS A 165 16.81 -15.51 11.08
N LYS A 166 16.26 -14.83 10.06
CA LYS A 166 16.76 -13.53 9.57
C LYS A 166 16.82 -12.48 10.68
N MET A 167 15.77 -12.41 11.52
CA MET A 167 15.73 -11.47 12.66
C MET A 167 16.80 -11.80 13.71
N LEU A 168 16.95 -13.08 14.07
CA LEU A 168 17.94 -13.52 15.04
C LEU A 168 19.37 -13.32 14.55
N GLU A 169 19.65 -13.58 13.27
CA GLU A 169 20.96 -13.32 12.66
C GLU A 169 21.35 -11.85 12.74
N ILE A 170 20.43 -10.93 12.44
CA ILE A 170 20.68 -9.49 12.54
C ILE A 170 20.83 -9.04 13.99
N TYR A 171 20.01 -9.58 14.90
CA TYR A 171 20.16 -9.32 16.33
C TYR A 171 21.54 -9.76 16.81
N LYS A 172 21.94 -11.01 16.55
CA LYS A 172 23.24 -11.54 16.96
C LYS A 172 24.43 -10.79 16.33
N GLY A 173 24.30 -10.38 15.07
CA GLY A 173 25.39 -9.73 14.35
C GLY A 173 25.58 -8.25 14.71
N LYS A 174 24.53 -7.53 15.13
CA LYS A 174 24.59 -6.07 15.31
C LYS A 174 24.19 -5.56 16.68
N TYR A 175 23.40 -6.32 17.43
CA TYR A 175 22.70 -5.84 18.64
C TYR A 175 22.89 -6.73 19.86
N ALA A 176 23.36 -7.97 19.69
CA ALA A 176 23.66 -8.82 20.83
C ALA A 176 24.70 -8.12 21.71
N PRO A 177 24.46 -8.02 23.03
CA PRO A 177 25.45 -7.51 23.95
C PRO A 177 26.74 -8.31 23.76
N ILE A 178 27.86 -7.61 23.64
CA ILE A 178 29.16 -8.22 23.92
C ILE A 178 29.03 -8.71 25.37
N GLU A 179 29.23 -10.01 25.61
CA GLU A 179 29.37 -10.50 26.98
C GLU A 179 30.60 -9.81 27.59
N ILE A 180 30.38 -8.69 28.26
CA ILE A 180 31.40 -8.06 29.11
C ILE A 180 31.53 -8.98 30.32
N ASN A 181 32.34 -10.03 30.18
CA ASN A 181 32.80 -10.79 31.31
C ASN A 181 33.65 -9.85 32.18
N ASN A 182 33.10 -9.52 33.35
CA ASN A 182 33.73 -8.86 34.50
C ASN A 182 34.19 -7.41 34.32
N ILE A 183 33.32 -6.48 34.68
CA ILE A 183 33.72 -5.41 35.61
C ILE A 183 32.69 -5.41 36.73
N ASN A 184 33.11 -5.86 37.92
CA ASN A 184 32.43 -5.57 39.17
C ASN A 184 32.35 -4.05 39.29
N ASN A 185 31.19 -3.46 39.05
CA ASN A 185 30.90 -2.11 39.51
C ASN A 185 29.60 -2.18 40.30
N GLU A 186 29.72 -1.72 41.54
CA GLU A 186 28.70 -1.59 42.55
C GLU A 186 27.41 -1.05 41.95
N TYR A 187 26.30 -1.72 42.24
CA TYR A 187 24.95 -1.20 42.03
C TYR A 187 24.83 0.10 42.84
N ASP A 188 24.88 1.24 42.15
CA ASP A 188 24.47 2.51 42.74
C ASP A 188 22.94 2.52 42.83
N SER A 189 22.45 2.73 44.04
CA SER A 189 21.07 2.52 44.50
C SER A 189 20.04 3.50 43.92
N SER A 190 20.34 4.17 42.80
CA SER A 190 19.49 5.22 42.20
C SER A 190 18.48 4.70 41.16
N ASP A 191 18.65 3.47 40.66
CA ASP A 191 17.78 2.90 39.60
C ASP A 191 16.45 2.29 40.12
N GLU A 192 16.29 2.11 41.44
CA GLU A 192 15.02 1.72 42.06
C GLU A 192 13.90 2.77 41.84
N ASP A 193 14.26 4.05 41.68
CA ASP A 193 13.29 5.14 41.50
C ASP A 193 12.59 5.11 40.13
N LEU A 194 13.22 4.55 39.10
CA LEU A 194 12.64 4.47 37.76
C LEU A 194 11.58 3.36 37.64
N ILE A 195 11.78 2.24 38.33
CA ILE A 195 10.86 1.08 38.28
C ILE A 195 9.56 1.38 39.04
N THR A 196 9.63 2.13 40.13
CA THR A 196 8.45 2.52 40.92
C THR A 196 7.56 3.54 40.19
N HIS A 197 8.10 4.34 39.28
CA HIS A 197 7.34 5.30 38.46
C HIS A 197 6.60 4.67 37.29
N ILE A 198 7.04 3.52 36.79
CA ILE A 198 6.40 2.82 35.67
C ILE A 198 5.19 1.98 36.14
N SER A 199 5.22 1.47 37.37
CA SER A 199 4.18 0.56 37.89
C SER A 199 2.93 1.26 38.47
N LYS A 200 2.78 2.57 38.30
CA LYS A 200 1.55 3.29 38.63
C LYS A 200 0.96 3.98 37.40
N ARG A 201 0.20 3.24 36.59
CA ARG A 201 -1.05 3.73 36.01
C ARG A 201 -1.96 2.61 35.53
#